data_AF-A0A5C3QZ21-F1
#
_entry.id   AF-A0A5C3QZ21-F1
#
_cell.length_a   1.000
_cell.length_b   1.000
_cell.length_c   1.000
_cell.angle_alpha   90.00
_cell.angle_beta   90.00
_cell.angle_gamma   90.00
#
_symmetry.space_group_name_H-M   'P 1'
#
loop_
_entity.id
_entity.type
_entity.pdbx_description
1 polymer ?
#
loop_
_entity_poly.entity_id
_entity_poly.type
_entity_poly.pdbx_seq_one_letter_code
_entity_poly.pdbx_strand_id
1 'polypeptide(L)'
;MVSRAFALIFLLSHPFALGIIGLALGIVALQRLNEEQQRLNGFSSSPDVTFTMDQSDMFSASMSITVACGVITLWTTVSSVLLCMDHRRKHQRLGKPGKKLENEVSPRRRSGRSEKTQGAVYLILAAWLLASMVSLAVFYATGSRRVMAMTGTTILPDDIAEDARRALGLASAYKDIGPLKGVMIQPWFCIFWTTASGVYLLVSRPAHGHSH
;
A
#
# COMPACT_ATOMS: atom_id res chain seq x y z
N MET A 1 22.50 12.49 -19.19
CA MET A 1 22.21 12.54 -17.72
C MET A 1 20.78 12.98 -17.42
N VAL A 2 20.24 14.01 -18.08
CA VAL A 2 18.85 14.50 -17.88
C VAL A 2 17.80 13.39 -18.01
N SER A 3 17.90 12.51 -19.03
CA SER A 3 16.96 11.39 -19.23
C SER A 3 16.79 10.44 -18.02
N ARG A 4 17.86 10.16 -17.24
CA ARG A 4 17.78 9.25 -16.08
C ARG A 4 17.03 9.85 -14.91
N ALA A 5 17.24 11.13 -14.61
CA ALA A 5 16.56 11.82 -13.51
C ALA A 5 15.06 11.95 -13.80
N PHE A 6 14.70 12.29 -15.04
CA PHE A 6 13.30 12.34 -15.47
C PHE A 6 12.63 10.96 -15.38
N ALA A 7 13.29 9.89 -15.84
CA ALA A 7 12.77 8.53 -15.73
C ALA A 7 12.52 8.11 -14.27
N LEU A 8 13.44 8.44 -13.36
CA LEU A 8 13.27 8.14 -11.92
C LEU A 8 12.11 8.91 -11.30
N ILE A 9 11.98 10.20 -11.57
CA ILE A 9 10.88 11.02 -11.04
C ILE A 9 9.54 10.48 -11.54
N PHE A 10 9.44 10.10 -12.82
CA PHE A 10 8.23 9.52 -13.40
C PHE A 10 7.90 8.15 -12.79
N LEU A 11 8.90 7.28 -12.62
CA LEU A 11 8.71 5.97 -12.00
C LEU A 11 8.27 6.07 -10.54
N LEU A 12 8.80 7.06 -9.80
CA LEU A 12 8.47 7.30 -8.40
C LEU A 12 7.12 8.04 -8.22
N SER A 13 6.67 8.84 -9.18
CA SER A 13 5.40 9.58 -9.03
C SER A 13 4.17 8.66 -9.03
N HIS A 14 4.21 7.56 -9.79
CA HIS A 14 3.11 6.60 -9.89
C HIS A 14 2.81 5.84 -8.58
N PRO A 15 3.78 5.17 -7.92
CA PRO A 15 3.54 4.49 -6.65
C PRO A 15 3.14 5.46 -5.54
N PHE A 16 3.59 6.73 -5.60
CA PHE A 16 3.12 7.77 -4.69
C PHE A 16 1.62 8.05 -4.87
N ALA A 17 1.18 8.35 -6.10
CA ALA A 17 -0.23 8.65 -6.37
C ALA A 17 -1.14 7.45 -6.04
N LEU A 18 -0.73 6.25 -6.45
CA LEU A 18 -1.46 5.03 -6.16
C LEU A 18 -1.48 4.73 -4.66
N GLY A 19 -0.38 4.95 -3.94
CA GLY A 19 -0.34 4.76 -2.49
C GLY A 19 -1.32 5.66 -1.74
N ILE A 20 -1.44 6.93 -2.13
CA ILE A 20 -2.43 7.87 -1.56
C ILE A 20 -3.87 7.41 -1.86
N ILE A 21 -4.15 7.02 -3.11
CA ILE A 21 -5.47 6.53 -3.50
C ILE A 21 -5.83 5.28 -2.68
N GLY A 22 -4.90 4.35 -2.51
CA GLY A 22 -5.12 3.14 -1.71
C GLY A 22 -5.34 3.43 -0.24
N LEU A 23 -4.61 4.39 0.32
CA LEU A 23 -4.81 4.82 1.70
C LEU A 23 -6.21 5.45 1.89
N ALA A 24 -6.63 6.31 0.96
CA ALA A 24 -7.96 6.93 0.99
C ALA A 24 -9.09 5.89 0.87
N LEU A 25 -8.97 4.95 -0.09
CA LEU A 25 -9.93 3.85 -0.26
C LEU A 25 -9.99 2.94 0.98
N GLY A 26 -8.84 2.66 1.60
CA GLY A 26 -8.76 1.91 2.84
C GLY A 26 -9.54 2.58 3.97
N ILE A 27 -9.35 3.89 4.18
CA ILE A 27 -10.08 4.64 5.22
C ILE A 27 -11.59 4.64 4.96
N VAL A 28 -12.02 4.86 3.72
CA VAL A 28 -13.46 4.84 3.37
C VAL A 28 -14.07 3.44 3.59
N ALA A 29 -13.34 2.38 3.27
CA ALA A 29 -13.78 1.02 3.53
C ALA A 29 -13.94 0.76 5.04
N LEU A 30 -13.00 1.23 5.87
CA LEU A 30 -13.06 1.12 7.33
C LEU A 30 -14.26 1.86 7.92
N GLN A 31 -14.57 3.05 7.42
CA GLN A 31 -15.76 3.82 7.86
C GLN A 31 -17.05 3.07 7.55
N ARG A 32 -17.21 2.54 6.34
CA ARG A 32 -18.40 1.77 5.95
C ARG A 32 -18.56 0.49 6.75
N LEU A 33 -17.46 -0.19 7.07
CA LEU A 33 -17.48 -1.37 7.95
C LEU A 33 -18.00 -1.00 9.35
N ASN A 34 -17.55 0.12 9.90
CA ASN A 34 -18.01 0.60 11.20
C ASN A 34 -19.49 1.02 11.17
N GLU A 35 -19.96 1.66 10.09
CA GLU A 35 -21.38 2.01 9.91
C GLU A 35 -22.28 0.77 9.81
N GLU A 36 -21.85 -0.27 9.07
CA GLU A 36 -22.57 -1.56 9.01
C GLU A 36 -22.67 -2.19 10.40
N GLN A 37 -21.59 -2.18 11.18
CA GLN A 37 -21.57 -2.71 12.54
C GLN A 37 -22.49 -1.92 13.49
N GLN A 38 -22.49 -0.60 13.41
CA GLN A 38 -23.40 0.24 14.19
C GLN A 38 -24.87 0.01 13.82
N ARG A 39 -25.18 -0.17 12.53
CA ARG A 39 -26.54 -0.50 12.08
C ARG A 39 -27.02 -1.83 12.66
N LEU A 40 -26.19 -2.87 12.62
CA LEU A 40 -26.51 -4.17 13.21
C LEU A 40 -26.77 -4.08 14.72
N ASN A 41 -25.94 -3.33 15.44
CA ASN A 41 -26.13 -3.10 16.87
C ASN A 41 -27.41 -2.31 17.17
N GLY A 42 -27.80 -1.38 16.29
CA GLY A 42 -29.05 -0.61 16.42
C GLY A 42 -30.33 -1.46 16.30
N PHE A 43 -30.31 -2.54 15.53
CA PHE A 43 -31.45 -3.47 15.41
C PHE A 43 -31.55 -4.46 16.59
N SER A 44 -30.49 -4.58 17.38
CA SER A 44 -30.43 -5.45 18.55
C SER A 44 -31.12 -4.78 19.74
N SER A 45 -32.41 -4.46 19.62
CA SER A 45 -33.20 -3.86 20.70
C SER A 45 -33.56 -4.87 21.81
N SER A 46 -33.30 -6.16 21.58
CA SER A 46 -33.32 -7.19 22.61
C SER A 46 -31.97 -7.20 23.33
N PRO A 47 -31.93 -7.00 24.67
CA PRO A 47 -30.69 -6.99 25.43
C PRO A 47 -29.93 -8.33 25.45
N ASP A 48 -30.49 -9.38 24.84
CA ASP A 48 -29.96 -10.75 24.93
C ASP A 48 -29.38 -11.30 23.62
N VAL A 49 -29.47 -10.58 22.49
CA VAL A 49 -28.94 -11.06 21.20
C VAL A 49 -27.78 -10.19 20.74
N THR A 50 -26.59 -10.78 20.65
CA THR A 50 -25.40 -10.12 20.09
C THR A 50 -24.98 -10.83 18.82
N PHE A 51 -24.85 -10.09 17.73
CA PHE A 51 -24.35 -10.61 16.47
C PHE A 51 -22.84 -10.38 16.44
N THR A 52 -22.06 -11.45 16.61
CA THR A 52 -20.61 -11.40 16.48
C THR A 52 -20.25 -11.85 15.06
N MET A 53 -19.66 -10.93 14.33
CA MET A 53 -19.22 -11.21 12.97
C MET A 53 -17.71 -11.35 13.00
N ASP A 54 -17.22 -12.56 12.79
CA ASP A 54 -15.78 -12.81 12.75
C ASP A 54 -15.21 -12.27 11.43
N GLN A 55 -14.87 -10.98 11.47
CA GLN A 55 -14.19 -10.27 10.37
C GLN A 55 -12.73 -9.94 10.73
N SER A 56 -12.23 -10.47 11.85
CA SER A 56 -10.93 -10.11 12.41
C SER A 56 -9.80 -10.29 11.39
N ASP A 57 -9.83 -11.41 10.67
CA ASP A 57 -8.84 -11.75 9.65
C ASP A 57 -8.87 -10.83 8.42
N MET A 58 -10.06 -10.56 7.89
CA MET A 58 -10.21 -9.67 6.73
C MET A 58 -9.84 -8.23 7.08
N PHE A 59 -10.19 -7.78 8.29
CA PHE A 59 -9.85 -6.47 8.79
C PHE A 59 -8.34 -6.33 8.95
N SER A 60 -7.69 -7.32 9.56
CA SER A 60 -6.22 -7.37 9.68
C SER A 60 -5.53 -7.33 8.31
N ALA A 61 -6.00 -8.11 7.34
CA ALA A 61 -5.44 -8.13 5.98
C ALA A 61 -5.59 -6.78 5.27
N SER A 62 -6.77 -6.16 5.32
CA SER A 62 -7.02 -4.85 4.71
C SER A 62 -6.25 -3.70 5.38
N MET A 63 -6.12 -3.74 6.71
CA MET A 63 -5.28 -2.82 7.46
C MET A 63 -3.81 -2.96 7.05
N SER A 64 -3.32 -4.20 6.88
CA SER A 64 -1.96 -4.48 6.40
C SER A 64 -1.68 -3.84 5.03
N ILE A 65 -2.61 -3.96 4.08
CA ILE A 65 -2.51 -3.33 2.75
C ILE A 65 -2.46 -1.80 2.88
N THR A 66 -3.32 -1.22 3.72
CA THR A 66 -3.37 0.24 3.94
C THR A 66 -2.06 0.74 4.51
N VAL A 67 -1.50 0.04 5.51
CA VAL A 67 -0.20 0.36 6.11
C VAL A 67 0.91 0.22 5.08
N ALA A 68 0.94 -0.85 4.29
CA ALA A 68 1.95 -1.05 3.25
C ALA A 68 1.92 0.07 2.20
N CYS A 69 0.73 0.48 1.72
CA CYS A 69 0.57 1.62 0.81
C CYS A 69 1.04 2.95 1.43
N GLY A 70 0.75 3.18 2.71
CA GLY A 70 1.22 4.34 3.45
C GLY A 70 2.75 4.38 3.55
N VAL A 71 3.38 3.25 3.88
CA VAL A 71 4.84 3.12 3.97
C VAL A 71 5.49 3.32 2.60
N ILE A 72 4.93 2.75 1.52
CA ILE A 72 5.40 2.98 0.14
C ILE A 72 5.32 4.47 -0.21
N THR A 73 4.20 5.13 0.09
CA THR A 73 4.02 6.57 -0.16
C THR A 73 5.06 7.40 0.57
N LEU A 74 5.28 7.12 1.86
CA LEU A 74 6.25 7.82 2.69
C LEU A 74 7.68 7.61 2.16
N TRP A 75 8.06 6.36 1.89
CA TRP A 75 9.38 6.01 1.38
C TRP A 75 9.66 6.63 -0.01
N THR A 76 8.64 6.65 -0.87
CA THR A 76 8.68 7.28 -2.19
C THR A 76 8.88 8.79 -2.09
N THR A 77 8.19 9.43 -1.14
CA THR A 77 8.33 10.86 -0.87
C THR A 77 9.75 11.18 -0.41
N VAL A 78 10.26 10.44 0.59
CA VAL A 78 11.63 10.61 1.09
C VAL A 78 12.65 10.41 -0.02
N SER A 79 12.53 9.35 -0.80
CA SER A 79 13.44 9.06 -1.92
C SER A 79 13.44 10.17 -2.97
N SER A 80 12.26 10.67 -3.33
CA SER A 80 12.09 11.75 -4.31
C SER A 80 12.70 13.07 -3.82
N VAL A 81 12.50 13.42 -2.55
CA VAL A 81 13.11 14.62 -1.94
C VAL A 81 14.63 14.52 -1.94
N LEU A 82 15.19 13.36 -1.56
CA LEU A 82 16.64 13.14 -1.57
C LEU A 82 17.23 13.27 -2.98
N LEU A 83 16.58 12.71 -4.00
CA LEU A 83 16.99 12.85 -5.41
C LEU A 83 16.92 14.30 -5.89
N CYS A 84 15.85 15.03 -5.55
CA CYS A 84 15.70 16.44 -5.87
C CYS A 84 16.79 17.31 -5.20
N MET A 85 17.14 17.02 -3.94
CA MET A 85 18.22 17.72 -3.23
C MET A 85 19.59 17.46 -3.87
N ASP A 86 19.89 16.23 -4.28
CA ASP A 86 21.15 15.92 -4.98
C ASP A 86 21.21 16.61 -6.35
N HIS A 87 20.09 16.62 -7.10
CA HIS A 87 19.99 17.32 -8.37
C HIS A 87 20.24 18.84 -8.22
N ARG A 88 19.60 19.48 -7.23
CA ARG A 88 19.83 20.92 -6.95
C ARG A 88 21.27 21.21 -6.56
N ARG A 89 21.91 20.36 -5.75
CA ARG A 89 23.32 20.53 -5.35
C ARG A 89 24.27 20.49 -6.55
N LYS A 90 24.03 19.61 -7.51
CA LYS A 90 24.83 19.54 -8.75
C LYS A 90 24.67 20.79 -9.60
N HIS A 91 23.45 21.28 -9.78
CA HIS A 91 23.18 22.48 -10.57
C HIS A 91 23.78 23.75 -9.94
N GLN A 92 23.76 23.87 -8.61
CA GLN A 92 24.38 25.02 -7.91
C GLN A 92 25.91 25.07 -8.06
N ARG A 93 26.58 23.92 -8.20
CA ARG A 93 28.04 23.88 -8.40
C ARG A 93 28.47 24.36 -9.78
N LEU A 94 27.64 24.17 -10.81
CA LEU A 94 27.93 24.59 -12.19
C LEU A 94 27.82 26.10 -12.39
N GLY A 95 27.10 26.82 -11.53
CA GLY A 95 26.85 28.26 -11.66
C GLY A 95 27.85 29.18 -10.96
N LYS A 96 28.93 28.67 -10.34
CA LYS A 96 29.97 29.51 -9.70
C LYS A 96 31.22 29.58 -10.59
N PRO A 97 31.33 30.57 -11.49
CA PRO A 97 32.56 30.83 -12.22
C PRO A 97 33.63 31.35 -11.26
N GLY A 98 34.76 30.65 -11.17
CA GLY A 98 35.97 31.21 -10.59
C GLY A 98 36.18 30.90 -9.11
N LYS A 99 36.96 29.85 -8.85
CA LYS A 99 38.16 29.87 -7.97
C LYS A 99 38.83 28.50 -8.10
N LYS A 100 39.88 28.48 -8.92
CA LYS A 100 40.80 27.37 -9.14
C LYS A 100 41.43 27.02 -7.78
N LEU A 101 40.89 26.03 -7.07
CA LEU A 101 41.49 25.52 -5.84
C LEU A 101 42.10 24.15 -6.17
N GLU A 102 43.40 24.15 -6.39
CA GLU A 102 44.23 23.04 -6.90
C GLU A 102 44.44 21.90 -5.90
N ASN A 103 43.67 21.85 -4.80
CA ASN A 103 43.74 20.80 -3.78
C ASN A 103 42.38 20.08 -3.67
N GLU A 104 41.88 19.53 -4.78
CA GLU A 104 40.64 18.76 -4.78
C GLU A 104 40.92 17.32 -4.31
N VAL A 105 40.81 17.14 -2.98
CA VAL A 105 40.68 15.83 -2.34
C VAL A 105 39.55 15.07 -3.05
N SER A 106 39.94 14.00 -3.75
CA SER A 106 39.09 13.15 -4.59
C SER A 106 37.67 12.95 -4.03
N PRO A 107 36.61 13.22 -4.82
CA PRO A 107 35.24 13.10 -4.36
C PRO A 107 34.94 11.64 -3.98
N ARG A 108 34.61 11.46 -2.69
CA ARG A 108 34.16 10.20 -2.07
C ARG A 108 33.20 9.43 -2.99
N ARG A 109 33.68 8.28 -3.50
CA ARG A 109 32.92 7.16 -4.11
C ARG A 109 31.86 6.58 -3.14
N ARG A 110 30.82 7.34 -2.76
CA ARG A 110 29.75 6.86 -1.86
C ARG A 110 28.36 6.75 -2.49
N SER A 111 28.16 7.16 -3.75
CA SER A 111 26.80 7.19 -4.34
C SER A 111 26.25 5.81 -4.74
N GLY A 112 27.08 4.86 -5.17
CA GLY A 112 26.58 3.60 -5.74
C GLY A 112 25.98 2.60 -4.74
N ARG A 113 26.31 2.69 -3.44
CA ARG A 113 25.78 1.74 -2.43
C ARG A 113 24.38 2.15 -1.94
N SER A 114 24.11 3.46 -1.87
CA SER A 114 22.81 3.99 -1.41
C SER A 114 21.68 3.69 -2.41
N GLU A 115 21.95 3.74 -3.71
CA GLU A 115 20.95 3.51 -4.77
C GLU A 115 20.45 2.06 -4.76
N LYS A 116 21.36 1.08 -4.59
CA LYS A 116 21.00 -0.33 -4.50
C LYS A 116 20.17 -0.66 -3.26
N THR A 117 20.53 -0.08 -2.11
CA THR A 117 19.75 -0.27 -0.87
C THR A 117 18.33 0.28 -1.04
N GLN A 118 18.16 1.45 -1.66
CA GLN A 118 16.82 1.98 -1.95
C GLN A 118 16.02 1.03 -2.84
N GLY A 119 16.61 0.51 -3.91
CA GLY A 119 15.97 -0.46 -4.79
C GLY A 119 15.53 -1.74 -4.06
N ALA A 120 16.38 -2.28 -3.19
CA ALA A 120 16.06 -3.45 -2.37
C ALA A 120 14.88 -3.20 -1.42
N VAL A 121 14.81 -2.02 -0.79
CA VAL A 121 13.68 -1.66 0.08
C VAL A 121 12.37 -1.63 -0.71
N TYR A 122 12.35 -1.08 -1.93
CA TYR A 122 11.14 -1.11 -2.77
C TYR A 122 10.68 -2.54 -3.10
N LEU A 123 11.62 -3.47 -3.37
CA LEU A 123 11.26 -4.86 -3.62
C LEU A 123 10.69 -5.56 -2.39
N ILE A 124 11.25 -5.29 -1.21
CA ILE A 124 10.73 -5.83 0.07
C ILE A 124 9.31 -5.28 0.33
N LEU A 125 9.08 -3.99 0.11
CA LEU A 125 7.76 -3.38 0.25
C LEU A 125 6.76 -3.94 -0.77
N ALA A 126 7.18 -4.16 -2.02
CA ALA A 126 6.34 -4.80 -3.03
C ALA A 126 5.99 -6.24 -2.66
N ALA A 127 6.94 -7.01 -2.12
CA ALA A 127 6.70 -8.38 -1.65
C ALA A 127 5.76 -8.41 -0.45
N TRP A 128 5.90 -7.47 0.50
CA TRP A 128 4.96 -7.32 1.61
C TRP A 128 3.54 -7.01 1.10
N LEU A 129 3.40 -6.02 0.20
CA LEU A 129 2.10 -5.67 -0.36
C LEU A 129 1.47 -6.84 -1.12
N LEU A 130 2.28 -7.60 -1.88
CA LEU A 130 1.84 -8.82 -2.56
C LEU A 130 1.35 -9.89 -1.58
N ALA A 131 2.09 -10.14 -0.51
CA ALA A 131 1.71 -11.12 0.52
C ALA A 131 0.36 -10.75 1.16
N SER A 132 0.17 -9.49 1.55
CA SER A 132 -1.10 -9.03 2.12
C SER A 132 -2.25 -9.12 1.11
N MET A 133 -1.96 -8.87 -0.17
CA MET A 133 -2.94 -9.02 -1.25
C MET A 133 -3.35 -10.48 -1.47
N VAL A 134 -2.41 -11.42 -1.45
CA VAL A 134 -2.72 -12.85 -1.57
C VAL A 134 -3.61 -13.30 -0.41
N SER A 135 -3.30 -12.91 0.82
CA SER A 135 -4.15 -13.20 1.98
C SER A 135 -5.56 -12.65 1.78
N LEU A 136 -5.69 -11.37 1.37
CA LEU A 136 -6.99 -10.77 1.10
C LEU A 136 -7.73 -11.48 -0.05
N ALA A 137 -7.02 -11.92 -1.10
CA ALA A 137 -7.61 -12.63 -2.24
C ALA A 137 -8.16 -13.99 -1.84
N VAL A 138 -7.44 -14.73 -0.98
CA VAL A 138 -7.94 -15.98 -0.41
C VAL A 138 -9.21 -15.71 0.39
N PHE A 139 -9.20 -14.75 1.33
CA PHE A 139 -10.39 -14.40 2.11
C PHE A 139 -11.56 -13.91 1.25
N TYR A 140 -11.29 -13.19 0.16
CA TYR A 140 -12.32 -12.73 -0.76
C TYR A 140 -12.93 -13.89 -1.56
N ALA A 141 -12.11 -14.87 -1.95
CA ALA A 141 -12.55 -16.04 -2.72
C ALA A 141 -13.29 -17.07 -1.84
N THR A 142 -12.79 -17.33 -0.64
CA THR A 142 -13.33 -18.35 0.27
C THR A 142 -14.37 -17.81 1.25
N GLY A 143 -14.37 -16.50 1.50
CA GLY A 143 -15.16 -15.89 2.57
C GLY A 143 -16.65 -15.82 2.26
N SER A 144 -17.40 -16.81 2.74
CA SER A 144 -18.76 -16.56 3.22
C SER A 144 -18.64 -15.79 4.54
N ARG A 145 -19.25 -14.59 4.60
CA ARG A 145 -19.43 -13.84 5.85
C ARG A 145 -20.16 -14.75 6.85
N ARG A 146 -19.44 -15.43 7.75
CA ARG A 146 -20.08 -16.28 8.77
C ARG A 146 -20.63 -15.33 9.85
N VAL A 147 -21.94 -15.22 9.90
CA VAL A 147 -22.62 -14.40 10.91
C VAL A 147 -22.92 -15.33 12.08
N MET A 148 -22.19 -15.17 13.19
CA MET A 148 -22.51 -15.91 14.40
C MET A 148 -23.51 -15.07 15.20
N ALA A 149 -24.74 -15.54 15.31
CA ALA A 149 -25.72 -14.96 16.21
C ALA A 149 -25.58 -15.66 17.57
N MET A 150 -25.33 -14.89 18.63
CA MET A 150 -25.34 -15.38 19.99
C MET A 150 -26.57 -14.83 20.70
N THR A 151 -27.32 -15.71 21.37
CA THR A 151 -28.36 -15.31 22.33
C THR A 151 -27.90 -15.75 23.72
N GLY A 152 -27.60 -14.78 24.58
CA GLY A 152 -26.87 -15.00 25.82
C GLY A 152 -25.53 -15.67 25.57
N THR A 153 -25.36 -16.90 26.07
CA THR A 153 -24.14 -17.72 25.91
C THR A 153 -24.25 -18.80 24.84
N THR A 154 -25.38 -18.89 24.15
CA THR A 154 -25.66 -19.98 23.19
C THR A 154 -25.49 -19.49 21.76
N ILE A 155 -24.70 -20.22 20.97
CA ILE A 155 -24.52 -19.96 19.53
C ILE A 155 -25.76 -20.48 18.81
N LEU A 156 -26.44 -19.62 18.05
CA LEU A 156 -27.57 -20.04 17.22
C LEU A 156 -27.08 -20.89 16.04
N PRO A 157 -27.88 -21.88 15.59
CA PRO A 157 -27.62 -22.60 14.36
C PRO A 157 -27.45 -21.66 13.15
N ASP A 158 -26.49 -21.98 12.27
CA ASP A 158 -26.15 -21.18 11.07
C ASP A 158 -27.40 -20.91 10.19
N ASP A 159 -28.37 -21.84 10.17
CA ASP A 159 -29.60 -21.73 9.37
C ASP A 159 -30.46 -20.51 9.77
N ILE A 160 -30.61 -20.27 11.07
CA ILE A 160 -31.44 -19.17 11.60
C ILE A 160 -30.73 -17.83 11.36
N ALA A 161 -29.41 -17.81 11.48
CA ALA A 161 -28.60 -16.62 11.22
C ALA A 161 -28.68 -16.23 9.73
N GLU A 162 -28.68 -17.21 8.82
CA GLU A 162 -28.78 -16.97 7.38
C GLU A 162 -30.18 -16.44 6.99
N ASP A 163 -31.24 -16.96 7.61
CA ASP A 163 -32.61 -16.48 7.40
C ASP A 163 -32.82 -15.05 7.93
N ALA A 164 -32.30 -14.75 9.12
CA ALA A 164 -32.32 -13.39 9.66
C ALA A 164 -31.54 -12.41 8.76
N ARG A 165 -30.40 -12.85 8.22
CA ARG A 165 -29.61 -12.06 7.27
C ARG A 165 -30.38 -11.78 5.98
N ARG A 166 -31.07 -12.78 5.42
CA ARG A 166 -31.92 -12.62 4.23
C ARG A 166 -33.07 -11.66 4.51
N ALA A 167 -33.69 -11.76 5.68
CA ALA A 167 -34.76 -10.84 6.10
C ALA A 167 -34.28 -9.38 6.21
N LEU A 168 -33.02 -9.16 6.58
CA LEU A 168 -32.38 -7.84 6.64
C LEU A 168 -31.86 -7.34 5.29
N GLY A 169 -31.98 -8.13 4.21
CA GLY A 169 -31.50 -7.76 2.87
C GLY A 169 -29.97 -7.61 2.79
N LEU A 170 -29.22 -8.21 3.72
CA LEU A 170 -27.76 -8.13 3.74
C LEU A 170 -27.18 -9.12 2.74
N ALA A 171 -26.48 -8.61 1.72
CA ALA A 171 -25.85 -9.43 0.68
C ALA A 171 -25.01 -10.56 1.28
N SER A 172 -25.18 -11.81 0.83
CA SER A 172 -24.55 -13.00 1.43
C SER A 172 -23.03 -13.03 1.23
N ALA A 173 -22.52 -12.35 0.20
CA ALA A 173 -21.13 -12.43 -0.18
C ALA A 173 -20.46 -11.05 -0.33
N TYR A 174 -19.19 -10.98 0.04
CA TYR A 174 -18.35 -9.77 -0.10
C TYR A 174 -18.24 -9.27 -1.55
N LYS A 175 -18.52 -10.12 -2.53
CA LYS A 175 -18.44 -9.86 -3.98
C LYS A 175 -19.42 -8.80 -4.47
N ASP A 176 -20.54 -8.65 -3.77
CA ASP A 176 -21.63 -7.76 -4.18
C ASP A 176 -21.43 -6.33 -3.67
N ILE A 177 -20.47 -6.12 -2.76
CA ILE A 177 -20.10 -4.80 -2.27
C ILE A 177 -19.25 -4.13 -3.34
N GLY A 178 -19.90 -3.34 -4.21
CA GLY A 178 -19.27 -2.58 -5.30
C GLY A 178 -17.91 -1.92 -4.98
N PRO A 179 -17.73 -1.24 -3.83
CA PRO A 179 -16.43 -0.61 -3.51
C PRO A 179 -15.29 -1.60 -3.24
N LEU A 180 -15.55 -2.87 -2.86
CA LEU A 180 -14.50 -3.86 -2.62
C LEU A 180 -13.74 -4.22 -3.91
N LYS A 181 -14.42 -4.17 -5.07
CA LYS A 181 -13.79 -4.46 -6.37
C LYS A 181 -12.67 -3.45 -6.69
N GLY A 182 -12.89 -2.17 -6.37
CA GLY A 182 -11.89 -1.13 -6.56
C GLY A 182 -10.65 -1.33 -5.67
N VAL A 183 -10.88 -1.69 -4.41
CA VAL A 183 -9.82 -1.98 -3.42
C VAL A 183 -8.99 -3.20 -3.82
N MET A 184 -9.58 -4.17 -4.50
CA MET A 184 -8.88 -5.35 -5.02
C MET A 184 -7.94 -5.01 -6.19
N ILE A 185 -8.40 -4.19 -7.14
CA ILE A 185 -7.66 -3.95 -8.38
C ILE A 185 -6.51 -2.95 -8.17
N GLN A 186 -6.74 -1.91 -7.37
CA GLN A 186 -5.81 -0.78 -7.26
C GLN A 186 -4.41 -1.14 -6.71
N PRO A 187 -4.26 -2.02 -5.71
CA PRO A 187 -2.94 -2.41 -5.20
C PRO A 187 -2.09 -3.22 -6.19
N TRP A 188 -2.69 -3.90 -7.17
CA TRP A 188 -1.93 -4.56 -8.24
C TRP A 188 -1.10 -3.57 -9.06
N PHE A 189 -1.68 -2.41 -9.38
CA PHE A 189 -0.94 -1.34 -10.06
C PHE A 189 0.17 -0.78 -9.17
N CYS A 190 -0.07 -0.66 -7.86
CA CYS A 190 0.94 -0.22 -6.90
C CYS A 190 2.12 -1.20 -6.86
N ILE A 191 1.87 -2.52 -6.80
CA ILE A 191 2.90 -3.57 -6.84
C ILE A 191 3.72 -3.46 -8.12
N PHE A 192 3.08 -3.33 -9.28
CA PHE A 192 3.76 -3.24 -10.57
C PHE A 192 4.74 -2.06 -10.61
N TRP A 193 4.27 -0.84 -10.30
CA TRP A 193 5.10 0.36 -10.35
C TRP A 193 6.19 0.41 -9.27
N THR A 194 5.89 -0.11 -8.07
CA THR A 194 6.86 -0.24 -6.97
C THR A 194 7.98 -1.20 -7.35
N THR A 195 7.63 -2.35 -7.94
CA THR A 195 8.60 -3.35 -8.42
C THR A 195 9.44 -2.80 -9.57
N ALA A 196 8.82 -2.16 -10.56
CA ALA A 196 9.53 -1.55 -11.68
C ALA A 196 10.55 -0.49 -11.21
N SER A 197 10.16 0.33 -10.23
CA SER A 197 11.05 1.33 -9.61
C SER A 197 12.22 0.66 -8.87
N GLY A 198 11.95 -0.39 -8.09
CA GLY A 198 12.99 -1.15 -7.39
C GLY A 198 13.99 -1.81 -8.32
N VAL A 199 13.52 -2.48 -9.38
CA VAL A 199 14.37 -3.10 -10.41
C VAL A 199 15.20 -2.04 -11.14
N TYR A 200 14.58 -0.93 -11.54
CA TYR A 200 15.30 0.15 -12.22
C TYR A 200 16.44 0.71 -11.36
N LEU A 201 16.22 0.92 -10.05
CA LEU A 201 17.25 1.38 -9.11
C LEU A 201 18.39 0.36 -8.92
N LEU A 202 18.11 -0.94 -9.03
CA LEU A 202 19.14 -1.98 -8.93
C LEU A 202 19.98 -2.13 -10.19
N VAL A 203 19.36 -2.00 -11.36
CA VAL A 203 20.00 -2.16 -12.68
C VAL A 203 20.77 -0.91 -13.10
N SER A 204 20.35 0.27 -12.64
CA SER A 204 20.95 1.55 -13.03
C SER A 204 22.41 1.63 -12.56
N ARG A 205 23.35 1.31 -13.46
CA ARG A 205 24.78 1.33 -13.17
C ARG A 205 25.24 2.76 -12.84
N PRO A 206 26.08 2.96 -11.80
CA PRO A 206 26.79 4.20 -11.65
C PRO A 206 27.67 4.36 -12.89
N ALA A 207 27.59 5.51 -13.57
CA ALA A 207 28.40 5.77 -14.75
C ALA A 207 29.88 5.79 -14.31
N HIS A 208 30.56 4.66 -14.39
CA HIS A 208 32.00 4.61 -14.35
C HIS A 208 32.47 5.16 -15.70
N GLY A 209 32.96 6.39 -15.67
CA GLY A 209 33.62 6.99 -16.82
C GLY A 209 34.70 6.03 -17.31
N HIS A 210 34.57 5.59 -18.56
CA HIS A 210 35.69 5.00 -19.29
C HIS A 210 36.68 6.13 -19.51
N SER A 211 37.68 6.22 -18.64
CA SER A 211 38.92 6.93 -18.94
C SER A 211 39.72 6.04 -19.90
N HIS A 212 39.63 6.35 -21.19
CA HIS A 212 40.62 5.96 -22.19
C HIS A 212 41.61 7.11 -22.37
#